data_AF-X0AZE1-F1
#
_entry.id   AF-X0AZE1-F1
#
_cell.length_a   1.000
_cell.length_b   1.000
_cell.length_c   1.000
_cell.angle_alpha   90.00
_cell.angle_beta   90.00
_cell.angle_gamma   90.00
#
_symmetry.space_group_name_H-M   'P 1'
#
loop_
_entity.id
_entity.type
_entity.pdbx_description
1 polymer ?
#
loop_
_entity_poly.entity_id
_entity_poly.type
_entity_poly.pdbx_seq_one_letter_code
_entity_poly.pdbx_strand_id
1 'polypeptide(L)'
;MALDERNEIEKKGATGTHHMTSFFSTLFHLCSPTLESLTWTYIDLARDGGVLVSIGESVVSFPRLRYLRLQFVKLDSVAISSFLAAPLKSLDLDDRVLNNPSTFDCKPLRDLEDFAVSHPPQKASACKRIAKFISQHTGLRRLYLHESSSAQGGTAYLDDVILPTLSSLDFGNLRSLYLAWGEAQIPEKSLRRIGRLVSLEQLSLSAGKPSGWQHQWLVDHDELRQHLRQLQGLTKLALVRDTCPVPVPYPGLPSETYYKMRFAGSEEREDAEARPDLDMDQDTESDAQEGEGLLGDMEEIWERAHRNRMLDQAEKYAAVFPKLEWMFCGQRPMGFMKTPEGQCEFRRAVPLTQGRDECRTYRQAIFRGSN
;
A
#
# COMPACT_ATOMS: atom_id res chain seq x y z
N MET A 1 -12.40 -44.89 -22.30
CA MET A 1 -13.51 -44.74 -21.34
C MET A 1 -13.25 -43.67 -20.28
N ALA A 2 -12.31 -43.80 -19.33
CA ALA A 2 -12.06 -42.72 -18.34
C ALA A 2 -11.41 -41.44 -18.91
N LEU A 3 -10.72 -41.53 -20.06
CA LEU A 3 -10.20 -40.37 -20.80
C LEU A 3 -11.26 -39.68 -21.66
N ASP A 4 -12.34 -40.37 -22.04
CA ASP A 4 -13.40 -39.80 -22.85
C ASP A 4 -14.35 -38.94 -22.01
N GLU A 5 -14.60 -39.31 -20.75
CA GLU A 5 -15.37 -38.47 -19.81
C GLU A 5 -14.62 -37.17 -19.47
N ARG A 6 -13.28 -37.21 -19.37
CA ARG A 6 -12.46 -36.02 -19.14
C ARG A 6 -12.50 -35.06 -20.34
N ASN A 7 -12.45 -35.61 -21.55
CA ASN A 7 -12.60 -34.84 -22.79
C ASN A 7 -14.04 -34.35 -23.03
N GLU A 8 -15.06 -35.07 -22.56
CA GLU A 8 -16.46 -34.61 -22.58
C GLU A 8 -16.70 -33.45 -21.61
N ILE A 9 -16.07 -33.46 -20.43
CA ILE A 9 -16.12 -32.33 -19.49
C ILE A 9 -15.35 -31.12 -20.05
N GLU A 10 -14.21 -31.34 -20.71
CA GLU A 10 -13.46 -30.27 -21.39
C GLU A 10 -14.21 -29.72 -22.62
N LYS A 11 -14.94 -30.56 -23.37
CA LYS A 11 -15.75 -30.12 -24.54
C LYS A 11 -17.08 -29.49 -24.15
N LYS A 12 -17.70 -29.87 -23.02
CA LYS A 12 -18.90 -29.18 -22.48
C LYS A 12 -18.55 -27.87 -21.75
N GLY A 13 -17.27 -27.61 -21.47
CA GLY A 13 -16.75 -26.33 -21.00
C GLY A 13 -16.57 -25.25 -22.08
N ALA A 14 -17.09 -25.46 -23.29
CA ALA A 14 -17.06 -24.51 -24.41
C ALA A 14 -18.14 -23.39 -24.32
N THR A 15 -18.66 -23.13 -23.11
CA THR A 15 -19.28 -21.84 -22.82
C THR A 15 -18.22 -21.01 -22.10
N GLY A 16 -17.85 -19.87 -22.66
CA GLY A 16 -16.77 -19.00 -22.14
C GLY A 16 -17.04 -18.37 -20.77
N THR A 17 -17.99 -18.92 -20.02
CA THR A 17 -18.54 -18.41 -18.77
C THR A 17 -18.28 -19.40 -17.63
N HIS A 18 -18.00 -18.86 -16.45
CA HIS A 18 -17.67 -19.64 -15.25
C HIS A 18 -18.82 -20.58 -14.86
N HIS A 19 -18.54 -21.82 -14.43
CA HIS A 19 -19.57 -22.80 -14.03
C HIS A 19 -20.47 -22.29 -12.89
N MET A 20 -19.95 -21.42 -12.03
CA MET A 20 -20.69 -20.72 -10.98
C MET A 20 -21.53 -19.51 -11.45
N THR A 21 -21.59 -19.19 -12.74
CA THR A 21 -22.33 -18.01 -13.25
C THR A 21 -23.79 -18.02 -12.79
N SER A 22 -24.48 -19.17 -12.85
CA SER A 22 -25.86 -19.31 -12.38
C SER A 22 -26.01 -19.03 -10.89
N PHE A 23 -25.06 -19.51 -10.08
CA PHE A 23 -25.03 -19.25 -8.64
C PHE A 23 -24.86 -17.75 -8.35
N PHE A 24 -23.86 -17.11 -8.95
CA PHE A 24 -23.62 -15.68 -8.73
C PHE A 24 -24.77 -14.82 -9.23
N SER A 25 -25.33 -15.14 -10.41
CA SER A 25 -26.51 -14.44 -10.92
C SER A 25 -27.67 -14.51 -9.94
N THR A 26 -28.00 -15.71 -9.43
CA THR A 26 -29.08 -15.88 -8.45
C THR A 26 -28.79 -15.13 -7.15
N LEU A 27 -27.58 -15.27 -6.62
CA LEU A 27 -27.14 -14.61 -5.38
C LEU A 27 -27.30 -13.09 -5.48
N PHE A 28 -26.77 -12.48 -6.55
CA PHE A 28 -26.81 -11.04 -6.72
C PHE A 28 -28.22 -10.52 -6.98
N HIS A 29 -29.07 -11.25 -7.71
CA HIS A 29 -30.47 -10.85 -7.85
C HIS A 29 -31.18 -10.82 -6.49
N LEU A 30 -30.97 -11.84 -5.65
CA LEU A 30 -31.60 -11.94 -4.35
C LEU A 30 -31.10 -10.88 -3.35
N CYS A 31 -29.80 -10.58 -3.34
CA CYS A 31 -29.23 -9.63 -2.39
C CYS A 31 -29.23 -8.18 -2.89
N SER A 32 -29.43 -7.94 -4.19
CA SER A 32 -29.34 -6.61 -4.82
C SER A 32 -30.04 -5.46 -4.08
N PRO A 33 -31.26 -5.61 -3.51
CA PRO A 33 -31.95 -4.50 -2.86
C PRO A 33 -31.34 -4.09 -1.52
N THR A 34 -30.54 -4.97 -0.91
CA THR A 34 -30.03 -4.84 0.46
C THR A 34 -28.50 -4.80 0.55
N LEU A 35 -27.80 -5.17 -0.53
CA LEU A 35 -26.35 -5.25 -0.54
C LEU A 35 -25.71 -3.86 -0.38
N GLU A 36 -25.02 -3.64 0.74
CA GLU A 36 -24.34 -2.38 1.07
C GLU A 36 -22.83 -2.42 0.83
N SER A 37 -22.22 -3.59 1.03
CA SER A 37 -20.79 -3.83 0.86
C SER A 37 -20.56 -5.17 0.17
N LEU A 38 -19.67 -5.18 -0.83
CA LEU A 38 -19.24 -6.37 -1.54
C LEU A 38 -17.72 -6.41 -1.63
N THR A 39 -17.13 -7.43 -1.02
CA THR A 39 -15.75 -7.85 -1.33
C THR A 39 -15.80 -9.16 -2.07
N TRP A 40 -15.35 -9.16 -3.32
CA TRP A 40 -15.26 -10.35 -4.14
C TRP A 40 -13.81 -10.58 -4.53
N THR A 41 -13.21 -11.59 -3.90
CA THR A 41 -11.86 -12.06 -4.20
C THR A 41 -11.92 -13.49 -4.73
N TYR A 42 -11.41 -13.75 -5.93
CA TYR A 42 -11.41 -15.09 -6.51
C TYR A 42 -10.06 -15.43 -7.15
N ILE A 43 -9.30 -16.32 -6.52
CA ILE A 43 -8.01 -16.77 -7.05
C ILE A 43 -8.21 -18.12 -7.73
N ASP A 44 -8.44 -18.10 -9.05
CA ASP A 44 -8.33 -19.30 -9.87
C ASP A 44 -6.86 -19.54 -10.22
N LEU A 45 -6.20 -20.42 -9.46
CA LEU A 45 -4.81 -20.81 -9.64
C LEU A 45 -4.61 -21.73 -10.86
N ALA A 46 -5.68 -22.29 -11.44
CA ALA A 46 -5.59 -23.32 -12.47
C ALA A 46 -5.55 -22.77 -13.90
N ARG A 47 -5.88 -21.49 -14.12
CA ARG A 47 -5.97 -20.90 -15.46
C ARG A 47 -5.33 -19.53 -15.51
N ASP A 48 -4.30 -19.41 -16.35
CA ASP A 48 -3.43 -18.24 -16.56
C ASP A 48 -4.14 -16.99 -17.15
N GLY A 49 -5.47 -16.92 -17.07
CA GLY A 49 -6.26 -15.81 -17.58
C GLY A 49 -7.63 -15.61 -16.93
N GLY A 50 -7.97 -16.39 -15.90
CA GLY A 50 -9.26 -16.39 -15.20
C GLY A 50 -10.46 -16.75 -16.10
N VAL A 51 -11.46 -17.44 -15.55
CA VAL A 51 -12.72 -17.67 -16.28
C VAL A 51 -13.64 -16.47 -16.06
N LEU A 52 -14.24 -15.97 -17.15
CA LEU A 52 -15.15 -14.83 -17.12
C LEU A 52 -16.40 -15.20 -16.30
N VAL A 53 -16.70 -14.42 -15.27
CA VAL A 53 -17.91 -14.56 -14.46
C VAL A 53 -18.92 -13.53 -14.93
N SER A 54 -20.14 -13.99 -15.22
CA SER A 54 -21.29 -13.15 -15.48
C SER A 54 -22.24 -13.16 -14.28
N ILE A 55 -23.04 -12.11 -14.12
CA ILE A 55 -24.13 -12.06 -13.12
C ILE A 55 -25.51 -12.09 -13.79
N GLY A 56 -25.57 -12.33 -15.10
CA GLY A 56 -26.80 -12.40 -15.89
C GLY A 56 -26.69 -11.62 -17.20
N GLU A 57 -27.74 -11.71 -18.02
CA GLU A 57 -27.80 -11.03 -19.33
C GLU A 57 -28.22 -9.56 -19.22
N SER A 58 -28.80 -9.17 -18.08
CA SER A 58 -29.31 -7.82 -17.83
C SER A 58 -28.62 -7.15 -16.66
N VAL A 59 -28.55 -5.81 -16.71
CA VAL A 59 -27.99 -5.00 -15.63
C VAL A 59 -28.81 -5.16 -14.35
N VAL A 60 -28.14 -5.48 -13.24
CA VAL A 60 -28.73 -5.58 -11.91
C VAL A 60 -28.56 -4.25 -11.17
N SER A 61 -29.62 -3.76 -10.52
CA SER A 61 -29.56 -2.52 -9.76
C SER A 61 -29.16 -2.78 -8.31
N PHE A 62 -28.09 -2.13 -7.84
CA PHE A 62 -27.64 -2.21 -6.44
C PHE A 62 -27.82 -0.85 -5.74
N PRO A 63 -29.05 -0.47 -5.35
CA PRO A 63 -29.37 0.89 -4.87
C PRO A 63 -28.69 1.25 -3.54
N ARG A 64 -28.25 0.25 -2.76
CA ARG A 64 -27.62 0.45 -1.45
C ARG A 64 -26.12 0.19 -1.45
N LEU A 65 -25.54 -0.29 -2.55
CA LEU A 65 -24.13 -0.68 -2.58
C LEU A 65 -23.25 0.58 -2.51
N ARG A 66 -22.47 0.69 -1.44
CA ARG A 66 -21.57 1.81 -1.14
C ARG A 66 -20.10 1.39 -1.21
N TYR A 67 -19.78 0.15 -0.87
CA TYR A 67 -18.40 -0.34 -0.78
C TYR A 67 -18.22 -1.51 -1.74
N LEU A 68 -17.33 -1.35 -2.71
CA LEU A 68 -17.07 -2.36 -3.72
C LEU A 68 -15.58 -2.65 -3.82
N ARG A 69 -15.21 -3.90 -3.55
CA ARG A 69 -13.87 -4.42 -3.77
C ARG A 69 -13.93 -5.64 -4.67
N LEU A 70 -13.27 -5.55 -5.82
CA LEU A 70 -13.19 -6.62 -6.81
C LEU A 70 -11.72 -6.97 -7.04
N GLN A 71 -11.32 -8.18 -6.65
CA GLN A 71 -9.94 -8.64 -6.73
C GLN A 71 -9.82 -10.03 -7.32
N PHE A 72 -8.94 -10.20 -8.27
CA PHE A 72 -8.65 -11.42 -9.00
C PHE A 72 -9.85 -12.02 -9.76
N VAL A 73 -10.97 -11.30 -9.84
CA VAL A 73 -12.18 -11.69 -10.57
C VAL A 73 -12.16 -11.10 -11.98
N LYS A 74 -12.50 -11.91 -12.98
CA LYS A 74 -12.71 -11.45 -14.35
C LYS A 74 -14.21 -11.33 -14.60
N LEU A 75 -14.70 -10.10 -14.78
CA LEU A 75 -16.12 -9.81 -14.97
C LEU A 75 -16.41 -9.43 -16.43
N ASP A 76 -17.60 -9.82 -16.90
CA ASP A 76 -18.13 -9.32 -18.16
C ASP A 76 -18.56 -7.84 -18.02
N SER A 77 -18.84 -7.20 -19.16
CA SER A 77 -19.22 -5.78 -19.17
C SER A 77 -20.55 -5.54 -18.46
N VAL A 78 -21.49 -6.50 -18.49
CA VAL A 78 -22.80 -6.37 -17.82
C VAL A 78 -22.63 -6.33 -16.30
N ALA A 79 -21.83 -7.23 -15.73
CA ALA A 79 -21.52 -7.26 -14.31
C ALA A 79 -20.80 -5.98 -13.86
N ILE A 80 -19.80 -5.53 -14.62
CA ILE A 80 -19.07 -4.28 -14.33
C ILE A 80 -20.02 -3.09 -14.33
N SER A 81 -20.84 -2.93 -15.37
CA SER A 81 -21.81 -1.83 -15.45
C SER A 81 -22.84 -1.89 -14.33
N SER A 82 -23.27 -3.07 -13.90
CA SER A 82 -24.20 -3.24 -12.77
C SER A 82 -23.61 -2.72 -11.47
N PHE A 83 -22.36 -3.10 -11.16
CA PHE A 83 -21.70 -2.66 -9.94
C PHE A 83 -21.31 -1.18 -9.96
N LEU A 84 -20.84 -0.66 -11.11
CA LEU A 84 -20.46 0.75 -11.25
C LEU A 84 -21.64 1.71 -11.45
N ALA A 85 -22.86 1.20 -11.62
CA ALA A 85 -24.07 2.03 -11.57
C ALA A 85 -24.54 2.33 -10.13
N ALA A 86 -23.96 1.65 -9.13
CA ALA A 86 -24.30 1.85 -7.72
C ALA A 86 -23.78 3.20 -7.18
N PRO A 87 -24.38 3.74 -6.11
CA PRO A 87 -23.96 5.00 -5.50
C PRO A 87 -22.72 4.78 -4.59
N LEU A 88 -21.62 4.34 -5.21
CA LEU A 88 -20.40 3.92 -4.51
C LEU A 88 -19.73 5.09 -3.78
N LYS A 89 -19.31 4.81 -2.55
CA LYS A 89 -18.41 5.63 -1.73
C LYS A 89 -16.97 5.14 -1.77
N SER A 90 -16.77 3.83 -1.90
CA SER A 90 -15.45 3.21 -1.94
C SER A 90 -15.37 2.20 -3.08
N LEU A 91 -14.32 2.32 -3.89
CA LEU A 91 -14.07 1.47 -5.05
C LEU A 91 -12.62 0.97 -5.03
N ASP A 92 -12.47 -0.35 -5.05
CA ASP A 92 -11.17 -1.02 -5.05
C ASP A 92 -11.11 -2.08 -6.14
N LEU A 93 -10.22 -1.86 -7.10
CA LEU A 93 -10.11 -2.66 -8.31
C LEU A 93 -8.69 -3.22 -8.47
N ASP A 94 -8.58 -4.30 -9.21
CA ASP A 94 -7.31 -4.90 -9.60
C ASP A 94 -7.12 -4.92 -11.12
N ASP A 95 -5.97 -5.40 -11.56
CA ASP A 95 -5.59 -5.45 -12.96
C ASP A 95 -6.57 -6.27 -13.81
N ARG A 96 -7.15 -7.34 -13.27
CA ARG A 96 -8.10 -8.20 -14.00
C ARG A 96 -9.37 -7.46 -14.36
N VAL A 97 -9.92 -6.66 -13.45
CA VAL A 97 -11.10 -5.83 -13.73
C VAL A 97 -10.72 -4.62 -14.60
N LEU A 98 -9.59 -3.97 -14.33
CA LEU A 98 -9.14 -2.77 -15.06
C LEU A 98 -8.75 -3.06 -16.52
N ASN A 99 -8.46 -4.32 -16.85
CA ASN A 99 -8.24 -4.78 -18.22
C ASN A 99 -9.52 -4.71 -19.09
N ASN A 100 -10.71 -4.74 -18.49
CA ASN A 100 -11.96 -4.52 -19.20
C ASN A 100 -12.18 -3.00 -19.43
N PRO A 101 -12.28 -2.51 -20.67
CA PRO A 101 -12.49 -1.09 -20.94
C PRO A 101 -13.78 -0.52 -20.33
N SER A 102 -14.83 -1.35 -20.20
CA SER A 102 -16.14 -0.95 -19.66
C SER A 102 -16.08 -0.46 -18.20
N THR A 103 -15.00 -0.79 -17.47
CA THR A 103 -14.74 -0.31 -16.10
C THR A 103 -14.69 1.22 -16.01
N PHE A 104 -14.44 1.91 -17.12
CA PHE A 104 -14.35 3.37 -17.17
C PHE A 104 -15.50 4.02 -17.94
N ASP A 105 -16.47 3.24 -18.42
CA ASP A 105 -17.65 3.71 -19.17
C ASP A 105 -18.84 3.97 -18.23
N CYS A 106 -18.57 4.38 -16.98
CA CYS A 106 -19.59 4.76 -16.02
C CYS A 106 -19.78 6.29 -15.97
N LYS A 107 -20.97 6.72 -15.54
CA LYS A 107 -21.16 8.13 -15.15
C LYS A 107 -20.28 8.41 -13.92
N PRO A 108 -19.76 9.64 -13.76
CA PRO A 108 -19.00 10.01 -12.58
C PRO A 108 -19.73 9.62 -11.29
N LEU A 109 -19.04 8.89 -10.43
CA LEU A 109 -19.53 8.40 -9.15
C LEU A 109 -19.53 9.55 -8.15
N ARG A 110 -20.67 10.23 -8.04
CA ARG A 110 -20.79 11.49 -7.28
C ARG A 110 -20.43 11.38 -5.80
N ASP A 111 -20.68 10.22 -5.21
CA ASP A 111 -20.47 9.96 -3.79
C ASP A 111 -19.10 9.32 -3.51
N LEU A 112 -18.23 9.14 -4.52
CA LEU A 112 -16.98 8.41 -4.39
C LEU A 112 -15.96 9.20 -3.55
N GLU A 113 -15.62 8.64 -2.39
CA GLU A 113 -14.66 9.20 -1.44
C GLU A 113 -13.33 8.43 -1.50
N ASP A 114 -13.35 7.11 -1.74
CA ASP A 114 -12.17 6.25 -1.71
C ASP A 114 -11.97 5.53 -3.04
N PHE A 115 -10.76 5.61 -3.58
CA PHE A 115 -10.37 4.85 -4.76
C PHE A 115 -9.04 4.12 -4.55
N ALA A 116 -9.04 2.82 -4.81
CA ALA A 116 -7.88 1.95 -4.65
C ALA A 116 -7.65 1.09 -5.90
N VAL A 117 -6.37 0.95 -6.28
CA VAL A 117 -5.89 0.01 -7.28
C VAL A 117 -4.89 -0.92 -6.61
N SER A 118 -5.36 -2.10 -6.20
CA SER A 118 -4.58 -3.05 -5.40
C SER A 118 -3.46 -3.72 -6.19
N HIS A 119 -3.73 -4.04 -7.45
CA HIS A 119 -2.76 -4.58 -8.41
C HIS A 119 -2.87 -3.76 -9.68
N PRO A 120 -1.81 -3.03 -10.08
CA PRO A 120 -1.87 -2.17 -11.25
C PRO A 120 -1.94 -2.98 -12.54
N PRO A 121 -2.63 -2.43 -13.55
CA PRO A 121 -2.54 -2.98 -14.88
C PRO A 121 -1.13 -2.80 -15.44
N GLN A 122 -0.66 -3.79 -16.20
CA GLN A 122 0.62 -3.71 -16.91
C GLN A 122 0.52 -2.86 -18.19
N LYS A 123 -0.69 -2.60 -18.69
CA LYS A 123 -0.93 -1.90 -19.95
C LYS A 123 -1.05 -0.39 -19.73
N ALA A 124 -0.21 0.38 -20.42
CA ALA A 124 -0.24 1.85 -20.37
C ALA A 124 -1.62 2.46 -20.71
N SER A 125 -2.40 1.82 -21.59
CA SER A 125 -3.76 2.27 -21.91
C SER A 125 -4.72 2.18 -20.72
N ALA A 126 -4.62 1.14 -19.89
CA ALA A 126 -5.41 1.03 -18.67
C ALA A 126 -4.95 2.05 -17.63
N CYS A 127 -3.65 2.29 -17.48
CA CYS A 127 -3.12 3.35 -16.60
C CYS A 127 -3.64 4.74 -16.98
N LYS A 128 -3.70 5.06 -18.28
CA LYS A 128 -4.29 6.32 -18.77
C LYS A 128 -5.78 6.45 -18.43
N ARG A 129 -6.54 5.34 -18.47
CA ARG A 129 -7.95 5.34 -18.06
C ARG A 129 -8.10 5.57 -16.55
N ILE A 130 -7.23 4.98 -15.73
CA ILE A 130 -7.17 5.25 -14.28
C ILE A 130 -6.97 6.74 -14.01
N ALA A 131 -6.01 7.38 -14.68
CA ALA A 131 -5.77 8.81 -14.51
C ALA A 131 -6.97 9.66 -14.96
N LYS A 132 -7.59 9.32 -16.10
CA LYS A 132 -8.81 9.99 -16.56
C LYS A 132 -9.95 9.82 -15.55
N PHE A 133 -10.10 8.63 -14.98
CA PHE A 133 -11.08 8.38 -13.93
C PHE A 133 -10.81 9.27 -12.71
N ILE A 134 -9.57 9.32 -12.21
CA ILE A 134 -9.20 10.18 -11.07
C ILE A 134 -9.48 11.66 -11.37
N SER A 135 -9.20 12.14 -12.60
CA SER A 135 -9.49 13.53 -12.99
C SER A 135 -10.98 13.91 -12.94
N GLN A 136 -11.88 12.92 -13.00
CA GLN A 136 -13.33 13.13 -12.91
C GLN A 136 -13.85 13.10 -11.47
N HIS A 137 -13.01 12.70 -10.50
CA HIS A 137 -13.39 12.51 -9.09
C HIS A 137 -12.47 13.32 -8.17
N THR A 138 -12.49 14.65 -8.31
CA THR A 138 -11.69 15.56 -7.46
C THR A 138 -12.13 15.58 -5.99
N GLY A 139 -13.35 15.08 -5.70
CA GLY A 139 -13.87 14.92 -4.35
C GLY A 139 -13.26 13.77 -3.54
N LEU A 140 -12.35 12.98 -4.13
CA LEU A 140 -11.70 11.85 -3.45
C LEU A 140 -11.02 12.30 -2.15
N ARG A 141 -11.29 11.55 -1.08
CA ARG A 141 -10.66 11.65 0.23
C ARG A 141 -9.46 10.72 0.37
N ARG A 142 -9.48 9.56 -0.30
CA ARG A 142 -8.40 8.58 -0.26
C ARG A 142 -8.06 8.06 -1.64
N LEU A 143 -6.76 8.00 -1.90
CA LEU A 143 -6.21 7.43 -3.12
C LEU A 143 -5.12 6.41 -2.76
N TYR A 144 -5.30 5.17 -3.20
CA TYR A 144 -4.34 4.08 -3.01
C TYR A 144 -3.93 3.53 -4.38
N LEU A 145 -2.71 3.80 -4.80
CA LEU A 145 -2.19 3.35 -6.09
C LEU A 145 -0.85 2.66 -5.93
N HIS A 146 -0.65 1.69 -6.79
CA HIS A 146 0.55 0.90 -6.85
C HIS A 146 0.98 0.79 -8.31
N GLU A 147 2.27 0.79 -8.60
CA GLU A 147 2.84 0.55 -9.91
C GLU A 147 3.44 -0.85 -10.03
N SER A 148 3.42 -1.41 -11.24
CA SER A 148 3.98 -2.73 -11.48
C SER A 148 5.49 -2.68 -11.28
N SER A 149 6.09 -3.70 -10.66
CA SER A 149 7.56 -3.81 -10.60
C SER A 149 8.23 -3.97 -11.96
N SER A 150 7.45 -4.29 -13.00
CA SER A 150 7.91 -4.32 -14.39
C SER A 150 7.78 -2.97 -15.09
N ALA A 151 7.31 -1.93 -14.40
CA ALA A 151 7.15 -0.62 -15.00
C ALA A 151 8.53 -0.02 -15.28
N GLN A 152 8.87 0.10 -16.56
CA GLN A 152 10.03 0.83 -17.06
C GLN A 152 9.56 1.64 -18.29
N GLY A 153 10.17 2.80 -18.51
CA GLY A 153 10.06 3.59 -19.75
C GLY A 153 8.69 3.56 -20.45
N GLY A 154 7.78 4.45 -20.07
CA GLY A 154 6.44 4.59 -20.68
C GLY A 154 5.32 3.74 -20.04
N THR A 155 5.67 2.90 -19.06
CA THR A 155 4.70 2.24 -18.15
C THR A 155 4.73 2.79 -16.72
N ALA A 156 5.67 3.71 -16.43
CA ALA A 156 5.79 4.48 -15.19
C ALA A 156 4.67 5.55 -15.10
N TYR A 157 3.44 5.12 -14.86
CA TYR A 157 2.25 5.96 -14.94
C TYR A 157 2.06 6.88 -13.74
N LEU A 158 2.68 6.57 -12.59
CA LEU A 158 2.62 7.45 -11.42
C LEU A 158 3.20 8.83 -11.75
N ASP A 159 4.41 8.86 -12.32
CA ASP A 159 5.13 10.10 -12.61
C ASP A 159 4.65 10.79 -13.89
N ASP A 160 4.28 9.98 -14.89
CA ASP A 160 3.91 10.45 -16.23
C ASP A 160 2.46 10.92 -16.32
N VAL A 161 1.55 10.37 -15.50
CA VAL A 161 0.11 10.59 -15.67
C VAL A 161 -0.60 10.94 -14.36
N ILE A 162 -0.40 10.18 -13.28
CA ILE A 162 -1.15 10.38 -12.03
C ILE A 162 -0.72 11.67 -11.33
N LEU A 163 0.57 11.82 -11.02
CA LEU A 163 1.06 13.00 -10.30
C LEU A 163 0.86 14.33 -11.06
N PRO A 164 1.03 14.40 -12.40
CA PRO A 164 0.60 15.57 -13.17
C PRO A 164 -0.89 15.86 -12.99
N THR A 165 -1.75 14.84 -13.04
CA THR A 165 -3.21 15.00 -12.84
C THR A 165 -3.51 15.57 -11.46
N LEU A 166 -2.92 14.99 -10.40
CA LEU A 166 -3.07 15.46 -9.02
C LEU A 166 -2.54 16.90 -8.82
N SER A 167 -1.55 17.31 -9.60
CA SER A 167 -0.99 18.66 -9.54
C SER A 167 -1.80 19.70 -10.32
N SER A 168 -2.56 19.26 -11.33
CA SER A 168 -3.27 20.13 -12.27
C SER A 168 -4.70 20.47 -11.84
N LEU A 169 -5.26 19.72 -10.90
CA LEU A 169 -6.64 19.84 -10.42
C LEU A 169 -6.65 20.06 -8.91
N ASP A 170 -7.77 20.57 -8.41
CA ASP A 170 -7.96 20.76 -6.97
C ASP A 170 -8.43 19.45 -6.30
N PHE A 171 -7.54 18.84 -5.53
CA PHE A 171 -7.83 17.70 -4.66
C PHE A 171 -7.86 18.12 -3.18
N GLY A 172 -8.52 19.24 -2.88
CA GLY A 172 -8.62 19.82 -1.53
C GLY A 172 -9.26 18.91 -0.47
N ASN A 173 -9.99 17.86 -0.88
CA ASN A 173 -10.56 16.85 0.02
C ASN A 173 -9.65 15.64 0.27
N LEU A 174 -8.56 15.49 -0.49
CA LEU A 174 -7.67 14.34 -0.38
C LEU A 174 -6.94 14.37 0.97
N ARG A 175 -7.23 13.40 1.84
CA ARG A 175 -6.65 13.26 3.18
C ARG A 175 -5.64 12.12 3.26
N SER A 176 -5.81 11.08 2.46
CA SER A 176 -4.93 9.90 2.48
C SER A 176 -4.41 9.56 1.10
N LEU A 177 -3.10 9.45 0.99
CA LEU A 177 -2.41 9.08 -0.25
C LEU A 177 -1.43 7.93 0.01
N TYR A 178 -1.61 6.84 -0.73
CA TYR A 178 -0.65 5.76 -0.84
C TYR A 178 -0.18 5.66 -2.28
N LEU A 179 1.14 5.73 -2.49
CA LEU A 179 1.79 5.55 -3.78
C LEU A 179 2.96 4.56 -3.64
N ALA A 180 3.00 3.56 -4.51
CA ALA A 180 4.09 2.59 -4.57
C ALA A 180 4.68 2.53 -5.97
N TRP A 181 5.94 2.93 -6.13
CA TRP A 181 6.69 2.87 -7.38
C TRP A 181 7.26 1.48 -7.60
N GLY A 182 7.32 1.04 -8.86
CA GLY A 182 7.99 -0.21 -9.23
C GLY A 182 9.52 -0.11 -9.19
N GLU A 183 10.06 1.09 -9.31
CA GLU A 183 11.50 1.38 -9.28
C GLU A 183 11.98 1.65 -7.84
N ALA A 184 13.27 1.39 -7.57
CA ALA A 184 13.86 1.51 -6.23
C ALA A 184 14.06 2.95 -5.73
N GLN A 185 13.69 3.96 -6.54
CA GLN A 185 13.83 5.37 -6.22
C GLN A 185 12.53 6.12 -6.55
N ILE A 186 12.27 7.19 -5.80
CA ILE A 186 11.16 8.11 -6.07
C ILE A 186 11.77 9.39 -6.63
N PRO A 187 11.41 9.83 -7.84
CA PRO A 187 11.98 11.05 -8.41
C PRO A 187 11.69 12.30 -7.58
N GLU A 188 12.66 13.21 -7.45
CA GLU A 188 12.52 14.48 -6.73
C GLU A 188 11.30 15.29 -7.20
N LYS A 189 11.08 15.33 -8.52
CA LYS A 189 9.92 16.00 -9.14
C LYS A 189 8.59 15.46 -8.60
N SER A 190 8.53 14.17 -8.29
CA SER A 190 7.36 13.51 -7.75
C SER A 190 7.13 13.89 -6.30
N LEU A 191 8.19 13.94 -5.49
CA LEU A 191 8.14 14.46 -4.12
C LEU A 191 7.66 15.91 -4.08
N ARG A 192 8.19 16.77 -4.95
CA ARG A 192 7.75 18.18 -5.07
C ARG A 192 6.26 18.30 -5.41
N ARG A 193 5.72 17.40 -6.23
CA ARG A 193 4.28 17.38 -6.58
C ARG A 193 3.44 16.94 -5.39
N ILE A 194 3.85 15.89 -4.69
CA ILE A 194 3.17 15.38 -3.48
C ILE A 194 3.15 16.45 -2.39
N GLY A 195 4.26 17.17 -2.19
CA GLY A 195 4.35 18.25 -1.21
C GLY A 195 3.33 19.39 -1.41
N ARG A 196 2.77 19.55 -2.61
CA ARG A 196 1.72 20.57 -2.88
C ARG A 196 0.32 20.13 -2.45
N LEU A 197 0.13 18.85 -2.13
CA LEU A 197 -1.15 18.31 -1.65
C LEU A 197 -1.31 18.59 -0.16
N VAL A 198 -1.37 19.87 0.21
CA VAL A 198 -1.36 20.34 1.62
C VAL A 198 -2.55 19.87 2.45
N SER A 199 -3.58 19.35 1.79
CA SER A 199 -4.75 18.69 2.38
C SER A 199 -4.44 17.35 3.04
N LEU A 200 -3.29 16.73 2.76
CA LEU A 200 -2.95 15.40 3.24
C LEU A 200 -2.75 15.34 4.75
N GLU A 201 -3.42 14.37 5.37
CA GLU A 201 -3.25 13.96 6.76
C GLU A 201 -2.49 12.63 6.87
N GLN A 202 -2.51 11.80 5.82
CA GLN A 202 -1.92 10.47 5.80
C GLN A 202 -1.16 10.29 4.48
N LEU A 203 0.13 9.94 4.57
CA LEU A 203 0.99 9.67 3.43
C LEU A 203 1.72 8.34 3.61
N SER A 204 1.65 7.48 2.60
CA SER A 204 2.44 6.26 2.53
C SER A 204 3.15 6.19 1.19
N LEU A 205 4.47 6.02 1.24
CA LEU A 205 5.35 5.92 0.08
C LEU A 205 6.05 4.57 0.09
N SER A 206 6.18 3.95 -1.07
CA SER A 206 6.94 2.71 -1.26
C SER A 206 7.69 2.76 -2.58
N ALA A 207 8.89 2.18 -2.64
CA ALA A 207 9.63 2.05 -3.88
C ALA A 207 10.27 0.65 -4.00
N GLY A 208 10.46 0.18 -5.23
CA GLY A 208 11.06 -1.10 -5.58
C GLY A 208 10.04 -2.24 -5.70
N LYS A 209 10.55 -3.47 -5.65
CA LYS A 209 9.69 -4.66 -5.78
C LYS A 209 8.61 -4.69 -4.69
N PRO A 210 7.35 -5.03 -5.03
CA PRO A 210 6.23 -5.01 -4.11
C PRO A 210 6.20 -6.15 -3.09
N SER A 211 6.97 -7.20 -3.34
CA SER A 211 6.98 -8.42 -2.54
C SER A 211 8.37 -9.06 -2.54
N GLY A 212 8.57 -9.97 -1.59
CA GLY A 212 9.84 -10.66 -1.38
C GLY A 212 10.68 -10.03 -0.27
N TRP A 213 11.82 -10.66 0.01
CA TRP A 213 12.68 -10.28 1.14
C TRP A 213 13.55 -9.03 0.86
N GLN A 214 13.78 -8.68 -0.40
CA GLN A 214 14.63 -7.57 -0.82
C GLN A 214 13.95 -6.22 -0.55
N HIS A 215 14.54 -5.38 0.30
CA HIS A 215 14.11 -3.99 0.52
C HIS A 215 15.06 -3.07 -0.25
N GLN A 216 14.57 -2.45 -1.32
CA GLN A 216 15.45 -1.81 -2.31
C GLN A 216 15.49 -0.29 -2.19
N TRP A 217 14.50 0.30 -1.51
CA TRP A 217 14.37 1.73 -1.43
C TRP A 217 15.32 2.31 -0.38
N LEU A 218 16.49 2.76 -0.84
CA LEU A 218 17.38 3.54 0.01
C LEU A 218 16.82 4.95 0.13
N VAL A 219 16.29 5.28 1.30
CA VAL A 219 15.58 6.54 1.51
C VAL A 219 16.56 7.68 1.76
N ASP A 220 16.50 8.71 0.92
CA ASP A 220 17.03 10.02 1.27
C ASP A 220 16.02 10.75 2.16
N HIS A 221 16.23 10.66 3.47
CA HIS A 221 15.32 11.24 4.44
C HIS A 221 15.35 12.78 4.44
N ASP A 222 16.49 13.38 4.09
CA ASP A 222 16.62 14.84 4.01
C ASP A 222 15.85 15.39 2.81
N GLU A 223 15.97 14.74 1.65
CA GLU A 223 15.20 15.06 0.45
C GLU A 223 13.69 14.96 0.71
N LEU A 224 13.23 13.87 1.35
CA LEU A 224 11.83 13.70 1.73
C LEU A 224 11.34 14.84 2.64
N ARG A 225 12.08 15.15 3.72
CA ARG A 225 11.72 16.25 4.63
C ARG A 225 11.65 17.58 3.89
N GLN A 226 12.64 17.87 3.05
CA GLN A 226 12.73 19.12 2.31
C GLN A 226 11.53 19.33 1.37
N HIS A 227 11.15 18.31 0.60
CA HIS A 227 10.08 18.45 -0.40
C HIS A 227 8.68 18.31 0.17
N LEU A 228 8.52 17.54 1.26
CA LEU A 228 7.23 17.31 1.89
C LEU A 228 6.91 18.31 3.00
N ARG A 229 7.84 19.21 3.38
CA ARG A 229 7.65 20.21 4.46
C ARG A 229 6.36 21.02 4.41
N GLN A 230 5.69 21.15 3.27
CA GLN A 230 4.43 21.90 3.18
C GLN A 230 3.22 21.12 3.73
N LEU A 231 3.36 19.82 3.96
CA LEU A 231 2.32 18.94 4.51
C LEU A 231 2.15 19.11 6.03
N GLN A 232 1.86 20.34 6.47
CA GLN A 232 1.73 20.70 7.89
C GLN A 232 0.54 20.03 8.59
N GLY A 233 -0.41 19.49 7.81
CA GLY A 233 -1.53 18.68 8.28
C GLY A 233 -1.20 17.20 8.51
N LEU A 234 0.01 16.74 8.17
CA LEU A 234 0.35 15.32 8.16
C LEU A 234 0.38 14.74 9.58
N THR A 235 -0.46 13.75 9.83
CA THR A 235 -0.59 13.00 11.08
C THR A 235 0.03 11.61 11.02
N LYS A 236 0.07 11.00 9.83
CA LYS A 236 0.60 9.65 9.63
C LYS A 236 1.52 9.59 8.42
N LEU A 237 2.74 9.08 8.63
CA LEU A 237 3.72 8.88 7.56
C LEU A 237 4.21 7.42 7.55
N ALA A 238 4.13 6.74 6.42
CA ALA A 238 4.72 5.43 6.23
C ALA A 238 5.72 5.43 5.08
N LEU A 239 6.94 5.02 5.38
CA LEU A 239 7.99 4.69 4.43
C LEU A 239 8.07 3.17 4.38
N VAL A 240 7.68 2.61 3.24
CA VAL A 240 7.41 1.18 3.08
C VAL A 240 8.45 0.59 2.15
N ARG A 241 8.98 -0.58 2.50
CA ARG A 241 10.05 -1.24 1.72
C ARG A 241 11.37 -0.46 1.71
N ASP A 242 11.53 0.43 2.69
CA ASP A 242 12.74 1.19 2.93
C ASP A 242 13.88 0.31 3.43
N THR A 243 15.11 0.71 3.12
CA THR A 243 16.34 0.07 3.62
C THR A 243 17.37 1.12 4.00
N CYS A 244 18.41 0.68 4.70
CA CYS A 244 19.53 1.52 5.12
C CYS A 244 20.82 1.11 4.39
N PRO A 245 21.83 1.98 4.35
CA PRO A 245 23.17 1.60 3.91
C PRO A 245 23.71 0.44 4.75
N VAL A 246 24.48 -0.45 4.13
CA VAL A 246 25.20 -1.50 4.87
C VAL A 246 26.39 -0.87 5.59
N PRO A 247 26.57 -1.12 6.91
CA PRO A 247 27.66 -0.53 7.68
C PRO A 247 29.07 -0.94 7.21
N VAL A 248 30.06 -0.13 7.59
CA VAL A 248 31.49 -0.43 7.44
C VAL A 248 31.86 -1.62 8.35
N PRO A 249 32.72 -2.58 7.93
CA PRO A 249 33.66 -2.58 6.81
C PRO A 249 33.12 -3.10 5.47
N TYR A 250 31.80 -3.17 5.29
CA TYR A 250 31.19 -3.73 4.08
C TYR A 250 30.44 -2.71 3.19
N PRO A 251 31.00 -1.50 2.90
CA PRO A 251 30.28 -0.42 2.20
C PRO A 251 30.00 -0.69 0.70
N GLY A 252 30.32 -1.88 0.19
CA GLY A 252 30.02 -2.29 -1.19
C GLY A 252 28.89 -3.34 -1.32
N LEU A 253 28.33 -3.80 -0.19
CA LEU A 253 27.21 -4.74 -0.25
C LEU A 253 25.92 -4.03 -0.68
N PRO A 254 25.05 -4.69 -1.47
CA PRO A 254 23.76 -4.12 -1.82
C PRO A 254 22.96 -3.78 -0.55
N SER A 255 22.35 -2.59 -0.50
CA SER A 255 21.51 -2.14 0.61
C SER A 255 20.34 -3.10 0.89
N GLU A 256 19.93 -3.89 -0.09
CA GLU A 256 18.92 -4.96 0.05
C GLU A 256 19.29 -6.04 1.08
N THR A 257 20.58 -6.15 1.42
CA THR A 257 21.10 -7.13 2.37
C THR A 257 21.08 -6.65 3.82
N TYR A 258 20.78 -5.37 4.08
CA TYR A 258 20.84 -4.74 5.40
C TYR A 258 20.07 -5.53 6.48
N TYR A 259 18.76 -5.76 6.28
CA TYR A 259 17.92 -6.51 7.23
C TYR A 259 18.25 -8.01 7.32
N LYS A 260 18.94 -8.54 6.31
CA LYS A 260 19.28 -9.97 6.23
C LYS A 260 20.57 -10.27 6.97
N MET A 261 21.59 -9.42 6.82
CA MET A 261 22.93 -9.69 7.33
C MET A 261 23.16 -9.17 8.75
N ARG A 262 22.43 -8.13 9.17
CA ARG A 262 22.42 -7.60 10.56
C ARG A 262 23.82 -7.42 11.16
N PHE A 263 24.74 -6.80 10.41
CA PHE A 263 26.11 -6.58 10.88
C PHE A 263 26.15 -5.61 12.06
N ALA A 264 26.66 -6.05 13.21
CA ALA A 264 26.88 -5.20 14.40
C ALA A 264 28.36 -4.82 14.55
N GLY A 265 28.78 -3.78 13.81
CA GLY A 265 30.11 -3.18 13.91
C GLY A 265 30.27 -2.30 15.15
N SER A 266 31.35 -1.52 15.18
CA SER A 266 31.60 -0.56 16.28
C SER A 266 30.54 0.55 16.33
N GLU A 267 30.09 1.04 15.18
CA GLU A 267 29.07 2.09 15.08
C GLU A 267 27.71 1.57 15.58
N GLU A 268 27.34 0.33 15.23
CA GLU A 268 26.12 -0.28 15.76
C GLU A 268 26.17 -0.44 17.29
N ARG A 269 27.33 -0.75 17.87
CA ARG A 269 27.46 -0.84 19.33
C ARG A 269 27.24 0.51 20.00
N GLU A 270 27.83 1.56 19.45
CA GLU A 270 27.63 2.93 19.94
C GLU A 270 26.15 3.34 19.82
N ASP A 271 25.54 3.11 18.66
CA ASP A 271 24.13 3.44 18.43
C ASP A 271 23.19 2.62 19.32
N ALA A 272 23.51 1.35 19.60
CA ALA A 272 22.71 0.50 20.48
C ALA A 272 22.67 1.06 21.91
N GLU A 273 23.79 1.59 22.39
CA GLU A 273 23.93 2.16 23.75
C GLU A 273 23.32 3.57 23.88
N ALA A 274 22.90 4.21 22.78
CA ALA A 274 22.42 5.59 22.78
C ALA A 274 21.09 5.82 23.53
N ARG A 275 20.27 4.78 23.72
CA ARG A 275 18.94 4.87 24.37
C ARG A 275 18.70 3.71 25.36
N PRO A 276 19.46 3.65 26.47
CA PRO A 276 19.40 2.53 27.42
C PRO A 276 18.07 2.43 28.15
N ASP A 277 17.30 3.53 28.23
CA ASP A 277 15.98 3.55 28.86
C ASP A 277 14.92 2.75 28.10
N LEU A 278 15.18 2.43 26.82
CA LEU A 278 14.30 1.61 25.99
C LEU A 278 14.61 0.11 26.05
N ASP A 279 15.66 -0.29 26.77
CA ASP A 279 16.13 -1.68 26.85
C ASP A 279 15.57 -2.42 28.08
N MET A 280 14.89 -1.71 28.98
CA MET A 280 14.50 -2.17 30.32
C MET A 280 13.35 -3.19 30.39
N ASP A 281 12.72 -3.54 29.26
CA ASP A 281 11.59 -4.50 29.21
C ASP A 281 12.00 -5.92 28.79
N GLN A 282 13.31 -6.20 28.63
CA GLN A 282 13.81 -7.54 28.26
C GLN A 282 14.08 -8.47 29.48
N ASP A 283 13.99 -7.94 30.71
CA ASP A 283 14.34 -8.68 31.94
C ASP A 283 13.22 -9.59 32.49
N THR A 284 12.12 -9.78 31.76
CA THR A 284 11.08 -10.77 32.11
C THR A 284 11.02 -11.90 31.10
N GLU A 285 11.67 -13.00 31.47
CA GLU A 285 11.40 -14.36 31.00
C GLU A 285 11.55 -14.61 29.49
N SER A 286 12.74 -14.35 28.95
CA SER A 286 13.26 -15.25 27.92
C SER A 286 13.92 -16.40 28.65
N ASP A 287 13.32 -17.60 28.57
CA ASP A 287 14.02 -18.85 28.83
C ASP A 287 15.26 -18.85 27.92
N ALA A 288 16.37 -18.35 28.45
CA ALA A 288 17.67 -18.40 27.82
C ALA A 288 17.98 -19.89 27.65
N GLN A 289 17.65 -20.42 26.47
CA GLN A 289 18.34 -21.58 25.94
C GLN A 289 19.81 -21.17 25.89
N GLU A 290 20.56 -21.56 26.93
CA GLU A 290 22.01 -21.58 27.00
C GLU A 290 22.53 -22.30 25.74
N GLY A 291 22.74 -21.54 24.66
CA GLY A 291 22.95 -22.12 23.34
C GLY A 291 23.06 -21.10 22.20
N GLU A 292 22.45 -19.92 22.32
CA GLU A 292 22.68 -18.84 21.35
C GLU A 292 23.95 -18.07 21.72
N GLY A 293 25.10 -18.49 21.17
CA GLY A 293 26.41 -17.84 21.37
C GLY A 293 26.53 -16.44 20.73
N LEU A 294 27.77 -16.02 20.41
CA LEU A 294 28.16 -14.70 19.85
C LEU A 294 27.27 -14.14 18.72
N LEU A 295 26.50 -14.96 18.01
CA LEU A 295 25.57 -14.51 16.97
C LEU A 295 24.29 -13.87 17.53
N GLY A 296 23.76 -14.37 18.66
CA GLY A 296 22.58 -13.80 19.33
C GLY A 296 22.86 -12.38 19.82
N ASP A 297 23.99 -12.19 20.49
CA ASP A 297 24.45 -10.87 20.96
C ASP A 297 24.58 -9.85 19.81
N MET A 298 25.07 -10.28 18.64
CA MET A 298 25.24 -9.41 17.48
C MET A 298 23.91 -9.01 16.84
N GLU A 299 22.94 -9.92 16.80
CA GLU A 299 21.59 -9.58 16.32
C GLU A 299 20.89 -8.59 17.25
N GLU A 300 21.02 -8.77 18.55
CA GLU A 300 20.42 -7.88 19.54
C GLU A 300 21.01 -6.47 19.48
N ILE A 301 22.35 -6.36 19.42
CA ILE A 301 23.04 -5.08 19.23
C ILE A 301 22.54 -4.40 17.96
N TRP A 302 22.42 -5.14 16.85
CA TRP A 302 21.93 -4.58 15.59
C TRP A 302 20.48 -4.11 15.69
N GLU A 303 19.58 -4.87 16.34
CA GLU A 303 18.18 -4.48 16.51
C GLU A 303 18.03 -3.20 17.35
N ARG A 304 18.82 -3.05 18.42
CA ARG A 304 18.86 -1.83 19.24
C ARG A 304 19.41 -0.64 18.47
N ALA A 305 20.53 -0.82 17.75
CA ALA A 305 21.12 0.20 16.89
C ALA A 305 20.14 0.67 15.81
N HIS A 306 19.53 -0.27 15.10
CA HIS A 306 18.54 0.02 14.06
C HIS A 306 17.31 0.74 14.62
N ARG A 307 16.77 0.28 15.77
CA ARG A 307 15.68 0.96 16.48
C ARG A 307 16.06 2.42 16.76
N ASN A 308 17.21 2.66 17.37
CA ASN A 308 17.63 3.99 17.79
C ASN A 308 17.81 4.93 16.58
N ARG A 309 18.44 4.46 15.49
CA ARG A 309 18.55 5.22 14.23
C ARG A 309 17.18 5.60 13.63
N MET A 310 16.21 4.69 13.65
CA MET A 310 14.87 4.96 13.12
C MET A 310 14.11 5.96 14.00
N LEU A 311 14.27 5.89 15.32
CA LEU A 311 13.71 6.88 16.25
C LEU A 311 14.30 8.28 16.00
N ASP A 312 15.61 8.38 15.77
CA ASP A 312 16.26 9.66 15.43
C ASP A 312 15.71 10.23 14.11
N GLN A 313 15.48 9.38 13.10
CA GLN A 313 14.82 9.83 11.86
C GLN A 313 13.39 10.30 12.12
N ALA A 314 12.62 9.56 12.92
CA ALA A 314 11.25 9.92 13.27
C ALA A 314 11.17 11.27 13.99
N GLU A 315 12.09 11.54 14.92
CA GLU A 315 12.19 12.83 15.61
C GLU A 315 12.49 13.99 14.64
N LYS A 316 13.40 13.77 13.68
CA LYS A 316 13.67 14.74 12.59
C LYS A 316 12.42 15.01 11.73
N TYR A 317 11.58 14.00 11.49
CA TYR A 317 10.30 14.20 10.79
C TYR A 317 9.28 14.93 11.64
N ALA A 318 9.18 14.63 12.93
CA ALA A 318 8.26 15.31 13.85
C ALA A 318 8.60 16.80 14.01
N ALA A 319 9.88 17.18 13.91
CA ALA A 319 10.31 18.57 13.86
C ALA A 319 9.82 19.33 12.60
N VAL A 320 9.59 18.63 11.49
CA VAL A 320 9.07 19.21 10.23
C VAL A 320 7.54 19.16 10.17
N PHE A 321 6.95 18.14 10.78
CA PHE A 321 5.51 17.84 10.75
C PHE A 321 4.91 17.98 12.16
N PRO A 322 4.40 19.16 12.53
CA PRO A 322 4.00 19.44 13.91
C PRO A 322 2.87 18.54 14.40
N LYS A 323 2.02 18.04 13.49
CA LYS A 323 0.87 17.17 13.79
C LYS A 323 1.17 15.67 13.65
N LEU A 324 2.41 15.27 13.37
CA LEU A 324 2.74 13.86 13.11
C LEU A 324 2.54 13.01 14.36
N GLU A 325 1.57 12.12 14.39
CA GLU A 325 1.24 11.28 15.55
C GLU A 325 1.81 9.87 15.43
N TRP A 326 1.99 9.39 14.20
CA TRP A 326 2.46 8.04 13.91
C TRP A 326 3.38 8.04 12.70
N MET A 327 4.48 7.30 12.82
CA MET A 327 5.40 7.08 11.71
C MET A 327 5.76 5.60 11.59
N PHE A 328 5.95 5.14 10.36
CA PHE A 328 6.51 3.84 10.06
C PHE A 328 7.72 3.99 9.14
N CYS A 329 8.89 3.56 9.58
CA CYS A 329 10.09 3.36 8.77
C CYS A 329 10.97 2.31 9.45
N GLY A 330 11.90 1.69 8.72
CA GLY A 330 12.77 0.66 9.26
C GLY A 330 12.04 -0.60 9.71
N GLN A 331 10.89 -0.90 9.10
CA GLN A 331 9.98 -1.95 9.58
C GLN A 331 9.53 -1.77 11.06
N ARG A 332 9.49 -0.53 11.56
CA ARG A 332 9.08 -0.21 12.94
C ARG A 332 7.96 0.82 12.97
N PRO A 333 6.83 0.53 13.64
CA PRO A 333 5.84 1.54 13.99
C PRO A 333 6.32 2.37 15.19
N MET A 334 6.19 3.68 15.09
CA MET A 334 6.64 4.63 16.09
C MET A 334 5.55 5.65 16.39
N GLY A 335 5.46 6.04 17.66
CA GLY A 335 4.64 7.14 18.14
C GLY A 335 5.52 8.25 18.71
N PHE A 336 4.88 9.31 19.20
CA PHE A 336 5.59 10.47 19.76
C PHE A 336 5.00 10.85 21.11
N MET A 337 5.87 11.00 22.10
CA MET A 337 5.46 11.50 23.42
C MET A 337 5.14 12.99 23.33
N LYS A 338 4.05 13.40 23.97
CA LYS A 338 3.72 14.82 24.13
C LYS A 338 4.61 15.39 25.21
N THR A 339 5.37 16.43 24.89
CA THR A 339 6.06 17.21 25.91
C THR A 339 5.02 17.92 26.80
N PRO A 340 5.26 18.03 28.12
CA PRO A 340 4.42 18.84 29.00
C PRO A 340 4.33 20.28 28.47
N GLU A 341 3.17 20.89 28.63
CA GLU A 341 2.87 22.25 28.14
C GLU A 341 3.92 23.26 28.66
N GLY A 342 4.58 23.97 27.75
CA GLY A 342 5.55 25.03 28.07
C GLY A 342 7.02 24.74 27.76
N GLN A 343 7.39 23.53 27.31
CA GLN A 343 8.73 23.25 26.78
C GLN A 343 8.74 23.18 25.24
N CYS A 344 9.78 23.75 24.64
CA CYS A 344 9.99 23.80 23.20
C CYS A 344 9.96 22.39 22.57
N GLU A 345 8.94 22.17 21.72
CA GLU A 345 8.72 21.27 20.56
C GLU A 345 9.56 20.00 20.29
N PHE A 346 10.42 19.50 21.18
CA PHE A 346 11.12 18.24 20.94
C PHE A 346 10.21 17.04 21.25
N ARG A 347 9.53 16.55 20.20
CA ARG A 347 8.65 15.38 20.28
C ARG A 347 9.47 14.10 20.19
N ARG A 348 9.84 13.56 21.36
CA ARG A 348 10.61 12.30 21.47
C ARG A 348 9.83 11.14 20.86
N ALA A 349 10.46 10.41 19.95
CA ALA A 349 9.89 9.22 19.33
C ALA A 349 10.02 8.01 20.25
N VAL A 350 9.01 7.13 20.22
CA VAL A 350 8.99 5.86 20.96
C VAL A 350 8.55 4.72 20.04
N PRO A 351 9.13 3.53 20.18
CA PRO A 351 8.65 2.36 19.45
C PRO A 351 7.26 1.95 19.98
N LEU A 352 6.36 1.52 19.10
CA LEU A 352 5.04 1.01 19.49
C LEU A 352 5.01 -0.51 19.66
N THR A 353 6.09 -1.18 19.30
CA THR A 353 6.27 -2.64 19.37
C THR A 353 7.68 -2.93 19.88
N GLN A 354 7.85 -4.06 20.58
CA GLN A 354 9.17 -4.51 21.06
C GLN A 354 10.12 -4.77 19.86
N GLY A 355 9.68 -5.61 18.92
CA GLY A 355 10.41 -5.93 17.69
C GLY A 355 9.98 -5.11 16.48
N ARG A 356 10.60 -5.40 15.34
CA ARG A 356 10.10 -4.99 14.02
C ARG A 356 8.74 -5.63 13.74
N ASP A 357 7.83 -4.88 13.15
CA ASP A 357 6.51 -5.35 12.71
C ASP A 357 6.13 -4.55 11.46
N GLU A 358 5.83 -5.23 10.35
CA GLU A 358 5.39 -4.56 9.12
C GLU A 358 4.08 -3.78 9.28
N CYS A 359 3.32 -4.01 10.36
CA CYS A 359 2.05 -3.35 10.68
C CYS A 359 1.06 -3.43 9.52
N ARG A 360 1.11 -4.53 8.75
CA ARG A 360 0.44 -4.65 7.44
C ARG A 360 -1.07 -4.41 7.56
N THR A 361 -1.72 -5.03 8.54
CA THR A 361 -3.17 -4.89 8.77
C THR A 361 -3.55 -3.45 9.13
N TYR A 362 -2.82 -2.85 10.08
CA TYR A 362 -3.06 -1.47 10.51
C TYR A 362 -2.85 -0.47 9.37
N ARG A 363 -1.76 -0.63 8.62
CA ARG A 363 -1.46 0.20 7.45
C ARG A 363 -2.53 0.09 6.37
N GLN A 364 -3.01 -1.12 6.06
CA GLN A 364 -4.11 -1.29 5.11
C GLN A 364 -5.37 -0.57 5.60
N ALA A 365 -5.74 -0.73 6.87
CA ALA A 365 -6.92 -0.07 7.43
C ALA A 365 -6.85 1.48 7.33
N ILE A 366 -5.67 2.07 7.58
CA ILE A 366 -5.46 3.52 7.49
C ILE A 366 -5.47 4.01 6.03
N PHE A 367 -4.53 3.50 5.23
CA PHE A 367 -4.17 4.12 3.96
C PHE A 367 -5.04 3.64 2.80
N ARG A 368 -5.57 2.42 2.86
CA ARG A 368 -6.47 1.85 1.85
C ARG A 368 -7.94 2.01 2.23
N GLY A 369 -8.24 2.17 3.51
CA GLY A 369 -9.60 2.26 4.04
C GLY A 369 -10.06 0.93 4.62
N SER A 370 -10.91 1.01 5.64
CA SER A 370 -11.50 -0.15 6.30
C SER A 370 -12.69 -0.68 5.50
N ASN A 371 -12.89 -2.00 5.52
CA ASN A 371 -14.07 -2.67 4.96
C ASN A 371 -15.36 -2.26 5.64
#